data_AF-A0A518I3T1-F1
#
_entry.id   AF-A0A518I3T1-F1
#
_cell.length_a   1.000
_cell.length_b   1.000
_cell.length_c   1.000
_cell.angle_alpha   90.00
_cell.angle_beta   90.00
_cell.angle_gamma   90.00
#
_symmetry.space_group_name_H-M   'P 1'
#
loop_
_entity.id
_entity.type
_entity.pdbx_description
1 polymer ?
#
loop_
_entity_poly.entity_id
_entity_poly.type
_entity_poly.pdbx_seq_one_letter_code
_entity_poly.pdbx_strand_id
1 'polypeptide(L)'
;MASTVKQENAWVDAERDYKLGLRAGRLVCQNPKGKSLASVPKWLKENETAESLLALADWLAEHELECLHTVERWMLRSLSIPRAVLTEIWADSAWRDCIENMVVVPVAGGTFDLENAGLLKDVDAKRGLGVIDLDGETQWIKTDSFGVPHPILIGDLEELRELAGDLGIRQTIDQLYRPIHQPTQEQMDLTSINDFSGGHFEQLNFATSHCRRLGYPVRGGYATCRVWENNALIEARYFIGDEYPESPTWTGGLVFVDESQQPQKINSIGPVTFSEGVRMASEIYAKRKVDATEDDQ
;
A
#
# COMPACT_ATOMS: atom_id res chain seq x y z
N MET A 1 -8.45 -20.02 8.18
CA MET A 1 -8.45 -21.20 7.28
C MET A 1 -8.22 -20.72 5.87
N ALA A 2 -7.13 -21.14 5.23
CA ALA A 2 -6.87 -20.78 3.83
C ALA A 2 -8.05 -21.23 2.97
N SER A 3 -8.66 -20.28 2.25
CA SER A 3 -9.65 -20.58 1.23
C SER A 3 -8.94 -21.34 0.12
N THR A 4 -8.96 -22.68 0.19
CA THR A 4 -8.48 -23.54 -0.88
C THR A 4 -9.55 -23.57 -1.97
N VAL A 5 -9.83 -22.41 -2.59
CA VAL A 5 -10.41 -22.41 -3.92
C VAL A 5 -9.37 -23.10 -4.78
N LYS A 6 -9.59 -24.37 -5.12
CA LYS A 6 -8.89 -24.99 -6.24
C LYS A 6 -9.11 -24.04 -7.41
N GLN A 7 -8.07 -23.32 -7.83
CA GLN A 7 -8.07 -22.69 -9.14
C GLN A 7 -8.27 -23.81 -10.15
N GLU A 8 -9.53 -24.07 -10.52
CA GLU A 8 -9.83 -24.80 -11.73
C GLU A 8 -9.31 -23.91 -12.84
N ASN A 9 -8.15 -24.27 -13.39
CA ASN A 9 -7.58 -23.54 -14.50
C ASN A 9 -8.66 -23.43 -15.59
N ALA A 10 -9.06 -22.20 -15.90
CA ALA A 10 -9.88 -21.94 -17.06
C ALA A 10 -9.03 -22.25 -18.30
N TRP A 11 -9.41 -23.29 -19.03
CA TRP A 11 -8.71 -23.75 -20.22
C TRP A 11 -9.43 -23.23 -21.47
N VAL A 12 -8.67 -22.69 -22.40
CA VAL A 12 -9.13 -22.28 -23.73
C VAL A 12 -8.51 -23.21 -24.76
N ASP A 13 -9.31 -23.63 -25.74
CA ASP A 13 -8.82 -24.48 -26.82
C ASP A 13 -7.81 -23.72 -27.68
N ALA A 14 -6.79 -24.45 -28.14
CA ALA A 14 -5.74 -23.94 -29.00
C ALA A 14 -5.41 -24.95 -30.11
N GLU A 15 -4.44 -24.62 -30.94
CA GLU A 15 -4.04 -25.47 -32.06
C GLU A 15 -3.66 -26.91 -31.65
N ARG A 16 -3.98 -27.87 -32.53
CA ARG A 16 -3.64 -29.30 -32.40
C ARG A 16 -4.22 -29.95 -31.13
N ASP A 17 -5.43 -29.55 -30.74
CA ASP A 17 -6.15 -30.03 -29.54
C ASP A 17 -5.39 -29.78 -28.22
N TYR A 18 -4.43 -28.85 -28.23
CA TYR A 18 -3.85 -28.34 -27.00
C TYR A 18 -4.83 -27.37 -26.34
N LYS A 19 -4.65 -27.17 -25.04
CA LYS A 19 -5.35 -26.13 -24.29
C LYS A 19 -4.36 -25.19 -23.65
N LEU A 20 -4.69 -23.90 -23.63
CA LEU A 20 -3.94 -22.84 -22.96
C LEU A 20 -4.73 -22.30 -21.78
N GLY A 21 -4.04 -21.75 -20.80
CA GLY A 21 -4.65 -21.07 -19.67
C GLY A 21 -3.64 -20.22 -18.93
N LEU A 22 -4.10 -19.49 -17.92
CA LEU A 22 -3.27 -18.73 -17.01
C LEU A 22 -3.24 -19.40 -15.63
N ARG A 23 -2.05 -19.40 -15.02
CA ARG A 23 -1.87 -19.78 -13.61
C ARG A 23 -0.88 -18.82 -12.97
N ALA A 24 -1.33 -18.10 -11.95
CA ALA A 24 -0.53 -17.08 -11.26
C ALA A 24 0.19 -16.13 -12.25
N GLY A 25 -0.58 -15.56 -13.20
CA GLY A 25 -0.08 -14.66 -14.24
C GLY A 25 0.78 -15.31 -15.32
N ARG A 26 0.95 -16.64 -15.33
CA ARG A 26 1.81 -17.34 -16.29
C ARG A 26 1.02 -18.20 -17.24
N LEU A 27 1.41 -18.17 -18.51
CA LEU A 27 0.88 -19.05 -19.54
C LEU A 27 1.23 -20.51 -19.24
N VAL A 28 0.21 -21.36 -19.18
CA VAL A 28 0.32 -22.81 -19.00
C VAL A 28 -0.40 -23.53 -20.14
N CYS A 29 -0.02 -24.79 -20.42
CA CYS A 29 -0.68 -25.57 -21.46
C CYS A 29 -0.96 -27.02 -21.03
N GLN A 30 -1.98 -27.60 -21.64
CA GLN A 30 -2.29 -29.02 -21.63
C GLN A 30 -2.17 -29.60 -23.03
N ASN A 31 -1.66 -30.82 -23.11
CA ASN A 31 -1.64 -31.57 -24.35
C ASN A 31 -3.02 -32.22 -24.65
N PRO A 32 -3.22 -32.84 -25.82
CA PRO A 32 -4.50 -33.47 -26.19
C PRO A 32 -4.93 -34.63 -25.28
N LYS A 33 -4.02 -35.15 -24.44
CA LYS A 33 -4.32 -36.18 -23.43
C LYS A 33 -4.74 -35.58 -22.07
N GLY A 34 -4.91 -34.26 -21.99
CA GLY A 34 -5.23 -33.52 -20.76
C GLY A 34 -4.07 -33.38 -19.78
N LYS A 35 -2.84 -33.73 -20.17
CA LYS A 35 -1.66 -33.62 -19.29
C LYS A 35 -1.10 -32.20 -19.35
N SER A 36 -0.99 -31.55 -18.20
CA SER A 36 -0.31 -30.25 -18.08
C SER A 36 1.18 -30.41 -18.35
N LEU A 37 1.75 -29.56 -19.19
CA LEU A 37 3.16 -29.58 -19.53
C LEU A 37 3.96 -28.63 -18.64
N ALA A 38 5.25 -28.93 -18.46
CA ALA A 38 6.17 -28.09 -17.68
C ALA A 38 6.48 -26.75 -18.36
N SER A 39 6.33 -26.68 -19.68
CA SER A 39 6.53 -25.48 -20.47
C SER A 39 5.58 -25.45 -21.67
N VAL A 40 5.22 -24.24 -22.10
CA VAL A 40 4.43 -24.03 -23.30
C VAL A 40 5.35 -24.13 -24.53
N PRO A 41 5.07 -25.02 -25.51
CA PRO A 41 5.86 -25.13 -26.73
C PRO A 41 5.96 -23.81 -27.49
N LYS A 42 7.10 -23.54 -28.15
CA LYS A 42 7.35 -22.28 -28.85
C LYS A 42 6.27 -21.93 -29.88
N TRP A 43 5.91 -22.88 -30.74
CA TRP A 43 4.87 -22.71 -31.77
C TRP A 43 3.49 -22.37 -31.18
N LEU A 44 3.24 -22.77 -29.93
CA LEU A 44 1.98 -22.50 -29.23
C LEU A 44 2.01 -21.15 -28.50
N LYS A 45 3.20 -20.63 -28.17
CA LYS A 45 3.38 -19.29 -27.57
C LYS A 45 3.21 -18.15 -28.56
N GLU A 46 3.46 -18.42 -29.84
CA GLU A 46 3.45 -17.43 -30.93
C GLU A 46 2.10 -17.38 -31.65
N ASN A 47 1.04 -17.96 -31.06
CA ASN A 47 -0.30 -17.90 -31.63
C ASN A 47 -1.16 -16.83 -30.95
N GLU A 48 -2.23 -16.43 -31.63
CA GLU A 48 -3.12 -15.35 -31.19
C GLU A 48 -3.77 -15.63 -29.81
N THR A 49 -4.07 -16.89 -29.50
CA THR A 49 -4.62 -17.29 -28.20
C THR A 49 -3.62 -17.05 -27.07
N ALA A 50 -2.35 -17.40 -27.26
CA ALA A 50 -1.30 -17.17 -26.28
C ALA A 50 -1.02 -15.67 -26.11
N GLU A 51 -0.96 -14.90 -27.20
CA GLU A 51 -0.80 -13.45 -27.16
C GLU A 51 -1.95 -12.78 -26.38
N SER A 52 -3.20 -13.18 -26.65
CA SER A 52 -4.38 -12.66 -25.95
C SER A 52 -4.38 -13.00 -24.45
N LEU A 53 -3.97 -14.21 -24.08
CA LEU A 53 -3.86 -14.62 -22.68
C LEU A 53 -2.72 -13.88 -21.96
N LEU A 54 -1.60 -13.63 -22.62
CA LEU A 54 -0.51 -12.84 -22.05
C LEU A 54 -0.93 -11.38 -21.85
N ALA A 55 -1.59 -10.76 -22.84
CA ALA A 55 -2.13 -9.41 -22.69
C ALA A 55 -3.16 -9.33 -21.55
N LEU A 56 -4.01 -10.35 -21.39
CA LEU A 56 -4.93 -10.45 -20.25
C LEU A 56 -4.17 -10.57 -18.91
N ALA A 57 -3.09 -11.35 -18.85
CA ALA A 57 -2.28 -11.49 -17.65
C ALA A 57 -1.65 -10.16 -17.24
N ASP A 58 -1.12 -9.41 -18.21
CA ASP A 58 -0.55 -8.08 -17.98
C ASP A 58 -1.62 -7.12 -17.48
N TRP A 59 -2.80 -7.09 -18.12
CA TRP A 59 -3.93 -6.26 -17.70
C TRP A 59 -4.41 -6.59 -16.27
N LEU A 60 -4.50 -7.89 -15.92
CA LEU A 60 -4.87 -8.30 -14.56
C LEU A 60 -3.84 -7.84 -13.52
N ALA A 61 -2.55 -7.91 -13.84
CA ALA A 61 -1.50 -7.42 -12.94
C ALA A 61 -1.56 -5.89 -12.74
N GLU A 62 -1.88 -5.14 -13.80
CA GLU A 62 -2.12 -3.70 -13.71
C GLU A 62 -3.36 -3.38 -12.85
N HIS A 63 -4.44 -4.14 -13.03
CA HIS A 63 -5.67 -4.00 -12.23
C HIS A 63 -5.44 -4.30 -10.74
N GLU A 64 -4.72 -5.38 -10.41
CA GLU A 64 -4.34 -5.71 -9.03
C GLU A 64 -3.56 -4.56 -8.38
N LEU A 65 -2.63 -3.97 -9.12
CA LEU A 65 -1.84 -2.83 -8.64
C LEU A 65 -2.69 -1.56 -8.46
N GLU A 66 -3.65 -1.30 -9.36
CA GLU A 66 -4.59 -0.18 -9.23
C GLU A 66 -5.50 -0.34 -8.01
N CYS A 67 -6.01 -1.55 -7.77
CA CYS A 67 -6.82 -1.89 -6.60
C CYS A 67 -6.04 -1.62 -5.31
N LEU A 68 -4.81 -2.14 -5.23
CA LEU A 68 -3.92 -1.95 -4.08
C LEU A 68 -3.68 -0.46 -3.80
N HIS A 69 -3.26 0.30 -4.80
CA HIS A 69 -3.02 1.73 -4.64
C HIS A 69 -4.28 2.52 -4.26
N THR A 70 -5.45 2.07 -4.70
CA THR A 70 -6.71 2.72 -4.36
C THR A 70 -7.09 2.47 -2.90
N VAL A 71 -6.98 1.23 -2.43
CA VAL A 71 -7.24 0.89 -1.02
C VAL A 71 -6.20 1.54 -0.10
N GLU A 72 -4.92 1.55 -0.47
CA GLU A 72 -3.89 2.24 0.32
C GLU A 72 -4.20 3.74 0.40
N ARG A 73 -4.69 4.35 -0.69
CA ARG A 73 -5.11 5.75 -0.69
C ARG A 73 -6.30 6.02 0.24
N TRP A 74 -7.22 5.08 0.40
CA TRP A 74 -8.32 5.21 1.36
C TRP A 74 -7.77 5.37 2.78
N MET A 75 -6.76 4.56 3.14
CA MET A 75 -6.04 4.67 4.42
C MET A 75 -5.27 5.98 4.56
N LEU A 76 -4.42 6.30 3.57
CA LEU A 76 -3.54 7.46 3.64
C LEU A 76 -4.26 8.80 3.61
N ARG A 77 -5.48 8.86 3.09
CA ARG A 77 -6.27 10.10 3.00
C ARG A 77 -7.44 10.15 3.96
N SER A 78 -7.56 9.18 4.87
CA SER A 78 -8.66 9.06 5.84
C SER A 78 -10.03 9.30 5.18
N LEU A 79 -10.26 8.67 4.02
CA LEU A 79 -11.46 8.94 3.22
C LEU A 79 -12.67 8.24 3.83
N SER A 80 -13.80 8.95 3.88
CA SER A 80 -15.11 8.34 4.07
C SER A 80 -15.51 7.62 2.79
N ILE A 81 -15.61 6.29 2.85
CA ILE A 81 -15.95 5.45 1.70
C ILE A 81 -17.40 4.98 1.86
N PRO A 82 -18.28 5.21 0.87
CA PRO A 82 -19.62 4.64 0.90
C PRO A 82 -19.55 3.11 0.93
N ARG A 83 -20.29 2.49 1.85
CA ARG A 83 -20.40 1.02 1.97
C ARG A 83 -20.87 0.36 0.67
N ALA A 84 -21.69 1.06 -0.11
CA ALA A 84 -22.16 0.60 -1.41
C ALA A 84 -21.00 0.36 -2.41
N VAL A 85 -19.93 1.16 -2.34
CA VAL A 85 -18.74 0.95 -3.18
C VAL A 85 -18.10 -0.39 -2.86
N LEU A 86 -17.85 -0.65 -1.57
CA LEU A 86 -17.23 -1.90 -1.14
C LEU A 86 -18.13 -3.11 -1.42
N THR A 87 -19.44 -2.96 -1.25
CA THR A 87 -20.42 -4.01 -1.59
C THR A 87 -20.32 -4.43 -3.05
N GLU A 88 -20.12 -3.47 -3.96
CA GLU A 88 -20.14 -3.77 -5.39
C GLU A 88 -18.83 -4.36 -5.91
N ILE A 89 -17.71 -4.03 -5.27
CA ILE A 89 -16.39 -4.56 -5.65
C ILE A 89 -16.00 -5.84 -4.90
N TRP A 90 -16.74 -6.24 -3.85
CA TRP A 90 -16.35 -7.37 -2.98
C TRP A 90 -16.22 -8.71 -3.70
N ALA A 91 -16.98 -8.91 -4.78
CA ALA A 91 -16.91 -10.13 -5.58
C ALA A 91 -15.59 -10.27 -6.35
N ASP A 92 -14.94 -9.15 -6.69
CA ASP A 92 -13.64 -9.12 -7.34
C ASP A 92 -12.54 -9.44 -6.32
N SER A 93 -11.78 -10.51 -6.56
CA SER A 93 -10.68 -10.91 -5.69
C SER A 93 -9.57 -9.87 -5.61
N ALA A 94 -9.29 -9.10 -6.68
CA ALA A 94 -8.25 -8.08 -6.66
C ALA A 94 -8.54 -6.99 -5.61
N TRP A 95 -9.81 -6.56 -5.52
CA TRP A 95 -10.26 -5.61 -4.50
C TRP A 95 -10.30 -6.23 -3.11
N ARG A 96 -10.92 -7.40 -2.99
CA ARG A 96 -11.07 -8.11 -1.71
C ARG A 96 -9.72 -8.45 -1.10
N ASP A 97 -8.76 -8.97 -1.85
CA ASP A 97 -7.44 -9.34 -1.34
C ASP A 97 -6.66 -8.13 -0.78
N CYS A 98 -6.97 -6.92 -1.27
CA CYS A 98 -6.36 -5.68 -0.77
C CYS A 98 -6.96 -5.20 0.57
N ILE A 99 -8.28 -5.35 0.76
CA ILE A 99 -9.00 -4.75 1.90
C ILE A 99 -9.50 -5.75 2.94
N GLU A 100 -9.67 -7.02 2.58
CA GLU A 100 -9.96 -8.08 3.55
C GLU A 100 -8.84 -8.08 4.59
N ASN A 101 -9.24 -8.21 5.86
CA ASN A 101 -8.38 -8.14 7.03
C ASN A 101 -7.81 -6.77 7.38
N MET A 102 -8.10 -5.72 6.60
CA MET A 102 -7.82 -4.36 7.07
C MET A 102 -8.75 -3.99 8.24
N VAL A 103 -8.22 -3.21 9.17
CA VAL A 103 -9.03 -2.54 10.18
C VAL A 103 -9.89 -1.51 9.47
N VAL A 104 -11.20 -1.59 9.69
CA VAL A 104 -12.18 -0.63 9.21
C VAL A 104 -12.99 -0.08 10.38
N VAL A 105 -13.52 1.13 10.21
CA VAL A 105 -14.31 1.82 11.22
C VAL A 105 -15.62 2.35 10.62
N PRO A 106 -16.71 2.42 11.40
CA PRO A 106 -17.89 3.18 11.01
C PRO A 106 -17.54 4.65 10.78
N VAL A 107 -18.24 5.29 9.84
CA VAL A 107 -18.16 6.74 9.63
C VAL A 107 -19.54 7.37 9.81
N ALA A 108 -19.64 8.28 10.76
CA ALA A 108 -20.85 9.06 11.04
C ALA A 108 -20.53 10.55 10.96
N GLY A 109 -21.28 11.31 10.15
CA GLY A 109 -21.05 12.75 9.99
C GLY A 109 -19.67 13.13 9.41
N GLY A 110 -18.97 12.19 8.77
CA GLY A 110 -17.61 12.38 8.24
C GLY A 110 -16.49 12.12 9.26
N THR A 111 -16.83 11.67 10.47
CA THR A 111 -15.86 11.34 11.51
C THR A 111 -15.73 9.84 11.66
N PHE A 112 -14.49 9.38 11.86
CA PHE A 112 -14.16 7.97 12.09
C PHE A 112 -14.51 7.60 13.53
N ASP A 113 -15.31 6.56 13.70
CA ASP A 113 -15.62 5.97 15.00
C ASP A 113 -14.56 4.90 15.34
N LEU A 114 -13.45 5.35 15.93
CA LEU A 114 -12.29 4.51 16.20
C LEU A 114 -12.54 3.48 17.31
N GLU A 115 -13.52 3.71 18.17
CA GLU A 115 -13.89 2.78 19.27
C GLU A 115 -14.56 1.51 18.73
N ASN A 116 -15.23 1.62 17.56
CA ASN A 116 -15.93 0.51 16.91
C ASN A 116 -15.12 -0.05 15.73
N ALA A 117 -13.80 -0.05 15.85
CA ALA A 117 -12.89 -0.61 14.85
C ALA A 117 -12.94 -2.15 14.84
N GLY A 118 -12.74 -2.74 13.66
CA GLY A 118 -12.62 -4.19 13.54
C GLY A 118 -11.97 -4.63 12.23
N LEU A 119 -11.45 -5.86 12.22
CA LEU A 119 -10.82 -6.48 11.06
C LEU A 119 -11.90 -6.93 10.08
N LEU A 120 -11.93 -6.35 8.88
CA LEU A 120 -12.91 -6.69 7.85
C LEU A 120 -12.79 -8.15 7.43
N LYS A 121 -13.90 -8.88 7.43
CA LYS A 121 -13.98 -10.28 6.99
C LYS A 121 -15.01 -10.54 5.92
N ASP A 122 -16.08 -9.76 5.90
CA ASP A 122 -17.17 -10.00 4.97
C ASP A 122 -17.92 -8.70 4.63
N VAL A 123 -18.64 -8.72 3.51
CA VAL A 123 -19.45 -7.62 3.03
C VAL A 123 -20.75 -8.19 2.50
N ASP A 124 -21.86 -7.76 3.10
CA ASP A 124 -23.20 -8.18 2.71
C ASP A 124 -24.09 -6.96 2.53
N ALA A 125 -24.81 -6.92 1.40
CA ALA A 125 -25.65 -5.78 1.03
C ALA A 125 -26.71 -5.44 2.10
N LYS A 126 -27.23 -6.45 2.80
CA LYS A 126 -28.29 -6.31 3.82
C LYS A 126 -27.75 -6.17 5.24
N ARG A 127 -26.71 -6.94 5.59
CA ARG A 127 -26.17 -7.01 6.95
C ARG A 127 -25.14 -5.92 7.22
N GLY A 128 -24.39 -5.48 6.20
CA GLY A 128 -23.36 -4.44 6.32
C GLY A 128 -21.94 -4.96 6.10
N LEU A 129 -20.97 -4.43 6.84
CA LEU A 129 -19.59 -4.92 6.86
C LEU A 129 -19.41 -5.86 8.04
N GLY A 130 -19.08 -7.12 7.78
CA GLY A 130 -18.75 -8.10 8.81
C GLY A 130 -17.32 -7.89 9.26
N VAL A 131 -17.12 -7.63 10.55
CA VAL A 131 -15.81 -7.40 11.16
C VAL A 131 -15.59 -8.35 12.33
N ILE A 132 -14.32 -8.62 12.65
CA ILE A 132 -13.92 -9.19 13.94
C ILE A 132 -13.42 -8.02 14.79
N ASP A 133 -14.08 -7.78 15.93
CA ASP A 133 -13.67 -6.75 16.89
C ASP A 133 -12.47 -7.20 17.73
N LEU A 134 -12.03 -6.34 18.64
CA LEU A 134 -10.89 -6.58 19.51
C LEU A 134 -11.09 -7.77 20.47
N ASP A 135 -12.34 -8.03 20.85
CA ASP A 135 -12.72 -9.17 21.70
C ASP A 135 -12.76 -10.50 20.91
N GLY A 136 -12.54 -10.45 19.58
CA GLY A 136 -12.61 -11.60 18.69
C GLY A 136 -14.04 -11.98 18.30
N GLU A 137 -15.03 -11.16 18.63
CA GLU A 137 -16.43 -11.38 18.27
C GLU A 137 -16.72 -10.87 16.86
N THR A 138 -17.68 -11.52 16.19
CA THR A 138 -18.12 -11.07 14.86
C THR A 138 -19.22 -10.05 14.99
N GLN A 139 -18.97 -8.84 14.49
CA GLN A 139 -19.93 -7.74 14.46
C GLN A 139 -20.27 -7.31 13.02
N TRP A 140 -21.33 -6.50 12.89
CA TRP A 140 -21.77 -5.94 11.61
C TRP A 140 -21.89 -4.42 11.68
N ILE A 141 -21.01 -3.72 10.96
CA ILE A 141 -21.08 -2.27 10.79
C ILE A 141 -22.17 -1.95 9.76
N LYS A 142 -23.19 -1.20 10.19
CA LYS A 142 -24.40 -0.90 9.37
C LYS A 142 -24.44 0.51 8.80
N THR A 143 -23.47 1.37 9.14
CA THR A 143 -23.40 2.73 8.62
C THR A 143 -23.30 2.72 7.09
N ASP A 144 -23.78 3.79 6.46
CA ASP A 144 -23.74 3.92 5.00
C ASP A 144 -22.34 4.20 4.46
N SER A 145 -21.42 4.59 5.36
CA SER A 145 -20.00 4.80 5.06
C SER A 145 -19.12 4.15 6.12
N PHE A 146 -17.89 3.85 5.71
CA PHE A 146 -16.82 3.35 6.56
C PHE A 146 -15.50 4.06 6.23
N GLY A 147 -14.52 3.89 7.10
CA GLY A 147 -13.17 4.41 6.92
C GLY A 147 -12.15 3.30 7.08
N VAL A 148 -10.97 3.51 6.51
CA VAL A 148 -9.78 2.69 6.76
C VAL A 148 -8.82 3.60 7.53
N PRO A 149 -8.70 3.50 8.87
CA PRO A 149 -7.82 4.39 9.63
C PRO A 149 -6.35 4.08 9.34
N HIS A 150 -5.53 5.12 9.28
CA HIS A 150 -4.08 4.96 9.41
C HIS A 150 -3.75 4.37 10.80
N PRO A 151 -2.77 3.47 10.94
CA PRO A 151 -2.44 2.83 12.22
C PRO A 151 -2.16 3.81 13.36
N ILE A 152 -1.61 4.99 13.08
CA ILE A 152 -1.38 6.02 14.10
C ILE A 152 -2.66 6.56 14.76
N LEU A 153 -3.81 6.38 14.10
CA LEU A 153 -5.12 6.80 14.61
C LEU A 153 -5.79 5.68 15.42
N ILE A 154 -5.26 4.46 15.40
CA ILE A 154 -5.84 3.31 16.08
C ILE A 154 -5.31 3.29 17.52
N GLY A 155 -6.19 3.44 18.51
CA GLY A 155 -5.84 3.45 19.93
C GLY A 155 -5.23 2.13 20.40
N ASP A 156 -5.96 1.03 20.20
CA ASP A 156 -5.58 -0.31 20.63
C ASP A 156 -4.86 -1.10 19.52
N LEU A 157 -3.91 -0.43 18.84
CA LEU A 157 -3.19 -1.00 17.70
C LEU A 157 -2.43 -2.28 18.06
N GLU A 158 -1.84 -2.34 19.26
CA GLU A 158 -1.06 -3.51 19.68
C GLU A 158 -1.95 -4.72 19.96
N GLU A 159 -3.09 -4.51 20.61
CA GLU A 159 -4.07 -5.58 20.86
C GLU A 159 -4.65 -6.11 19.52
N LEU A 160 -4.89 -5.23 18.54
CA LEU A 160 -5.28 -5.64 17.19
C LEU A 160 -4.18 -6.44 16.45
N ARG A 161 -2.90 -6.14 16.69
CA ARG A 161 -1.77 -6.92 16.14
C ARG A 161 -1.68 -8.30 16.78
N GLU A 162 -1.88 -8.39 18.10
CA GLU A 162 -1.92 -9.68 18.82
C GLU A 162 -3.06 -10.55 18.29
N LEU A 163 -4.27 -9.98 18.19
CA LEU A 163 -5.44 -10.64 17.60
C LEU A 163 -5.18 -11.11 16.16
N ALA A 164 -4.59 -10.26 15.32
CA ALA A 164 -4.25 -10.62 13.95
C ALA A 164 -3.24 -11.77 13.90
N GLY A 165 -2.26 -11.77 14.80
CA GLY A 165 -1.29 -12.85 14.97
C GLY A 165 -1.96 -14.17 15.34
N ASP A 166 -2.82 -14.17 16.36
CA ASP A 166 -3.55 -15.34 16.86
C ASP A 166 -4.47 -15.95 15.79
N LEU A 167 -5.12 -15.11 14.99
CA LEU A 167 -5.98 -15.53 13.90
C LEU A 167 -5.21 -15.92 12.62
N GLY A 168 -3.88 -15.74 12.59
CA GLY A 168 -3.04 -16.00 11.42
C GLY A 168 -3.39 -15.10 10.23
N ILE A 169 -3.84 -13.88 10.52
CA ILE A 169 -4.28 -12.89 9.54
C ILE A 169 -3.07 -12.28 8.84
N ARG A 170 -3.24 -12.02 7.54
CA ARG A 170 -2.27 -11.29 6.72
C ARG A 170 -2.98 -10.15 6.02
N GLN A 171 -2.30 -9.02 5.90
CA GLN A 171 -2.77 -7.88 5.13
C GLN A 171 -1.88 -7.72 3.91
N THR A 172 -2.49 -7.46 2.75
CA THR A 172 -1.75 -7.14 1.52
C THR A 172 -1.14 -5.74 1.61
N ILE A 173 -1.87 -4.80 2.22
CA ILE A 173 -1.36 -3.48 2.60
C ILE A 173 -0.98 -3.56 4.08
N ASP A 174 0.29 -3.28 4.40
CA ASP A 174 0.79 -3.27 5.77
C ASP A 174 0.17 -2.10 6.56
N GLN A 175 -1.06 -2.26 7.05
CA GLN A 175 -1.74 -1.28 7.89
C GLN A 175 -1.33 -1.49 9.35
N LEU A 176 -1.57 -2.67 9.93
CA LEU A 176 -1.28 -2.94 11.34
C LEU A 176 0.20 -2.76 11.66
N TYR A 177 1.07 -3.24 10.78
CA TYR A 177 2.53 -3.23 10.99
C TYR A 177 3.23 -2.06 10.30
N ARG A 178 2.48 -1.10 9.74
CA ARG A 178 3.09 0.12 9.19
C ARG A 178 3.87 0.84 10.30
N PRO A 179 5.12 1.27 10.06
CA PRO A 179 5.82 2.13 10.99
C PRO A 179 5.04 3.42 11.26
N ILE A 180 4.87 3.76 12.53
CA ILE A 180 4.23 5.00 12.96
C ILE A 180 5.28 5.92 13.59
N HIS A 181 5.18 7.22 13.32
CA HIS A 181 6.07 8.22 13.89
C HIS A 181 5.24 9.38 14.45
N GLN A 182 5.58 9.81 15.66
CA GLN A 182 5.00 10.97 16.31
C GLN A 182 6.08 12.04 16.52
N PRO A 183 5.72 13.34 16.45
CA PRO A 183 6.67 14.40 16.72
C PRO A 183 7.08 14.37 18.20
N THR A 184 8.36 14.61 18.47
CA THR A 184 8.81 14.86 19.84
C THR A 184 8.38 16.26 20.28
N GLN A 185 8.35 16.51 21.59
CA GLN A 185 7.99 17.83 22.13
C GLN A 185 8.90 18.96 21.59
N GLU A 186 10.18 18.65 21.33
CA GLU A 186 11.15 19.59 20.76
C GLU A 186 10.90 19.87 19.28
N GLN A 187 10.34 18.90 18.55
CA GLN A 187 10.04 19.05 17.12
C GLN A 187 8.79 19.91 16.87
N MET A 188 7.87 20.02 17.84
CA MET A 188 6.57 20.68 17.68
C MET A 188 6.65 22.11 17.13
N ASP A 189 7.66 22.88 17.53
CA ASP A 189 7.82 24.28 17.10
C ASP A 189 8.70 24.46 15.85
N LEU A 190 9.27 23.37 15.32
CA LEU A 190 10.09 23.40 14.12
C LEU A 190 9.24 23.53 12.85
N THR A 191 9.88 23.91 11.75
CA THR A 191 9.31 23.89 10.38
C THR A 191 9.98 22.86 9.48
N SER A 192 10.94 22.10 10.02
CA SER A 192 11.72 21.08 9.31
C SER A 192 12.25 20.03 10.29
N ILE A 193 12.31 18.77 9.84
CA ILE A 193 12.97 17.66 10.53
C ILE A 193 14.31 17.39 9.84
N ASN A 194 15.41 17.48 10.59
CA ASN A 194 16.78 17.33 10.07
C ASN A 194 17.45 16.02 10.49
N ASP A 195 16.73 15.13 11.18
CA ASP A 195 17.21 13.83 11.67
C ASP A 195 17.75 12.93 10.55
N PHE A 196 17.28 13.16 9.32
CA PHE A 196 17.65 12.44 8.10
C PHE A 196 18.52 13.29 7.16
N SER A 197 19.07 14.42 7.61
CA SER A 197 19.95 15.25 6.78
C SER A 197 21.37 14.67 6.68
N GLY A 198 22.10 15.06 5.63
CA GLY A 198 23.51 14.68 5.44
C GLY A 198 23.73 13.25 4.93
N GLY A 199 22.69 12.55 4.50
CA GLY A 199 22.79 11.20 3.98
C GLY A 199 23.44 11.18 2.60
N HIS A 200 24.64 10.62 2.50
CA HIS A 200 25.42 10.59 1.27
C HIS A 200 24.98 9.46 0.33
N PHE A 201 24.77 9.81 -0.93
CA PHE A 201 24.65 8.86 -2.04
C PHE A 201 25.75 9.15 -3.06
N GLU A 202 26.38 8.09 -3.57
CA GLU A 202 27.44 8.23 -4.58
C GLU A 202 26.95 8.93 -5.84
N GLN A 203 25.67 8.75 -6.17
CA GLN A 203 25.01 9.34 -7.33
C GLN A 203 23.55 9.68 -7.00
N LEU A 204 23.06 10.82 -7.49
CA LEU A 204 21.64 11.21 -7.36
C LEU A 204 20.69 10.21 -8.04
N ASN A 205 21.11 9.54 -9.11
CA ASN A 205 20.34 8.50 -9.78
C ASN A 205 19.98 7.32 -8.83
N PHE A 206 20.82 7.02 -7.82
CA PHE A 206 20.56 5.96 -6.84
C PHE A 206 19.47 6.37 -5.85
N ALA A 207 19.52 7.60 -5.34
CA ALA A 207 18.48 8.15 -4.47
C ALA A 207 17.13 8.25 -5.21
N THR A 208 17.13 8.82 -6.42
CA THR A 208 15.91 8.99 -7.22
C THR A 208 15.30 7.66 -7.67
N SER A 209 16.12 6.68 -8.07
CA SER A 209 15.63 5.33 -8.40
C SER A 209 15.06 4.62 -7.17
N HIS A 210 15.66 4.84 -6.00
CA HIS A 210 15.13 4.30 -4.75
C HIS A 210 13.77 4.91 -4.39
N CYS A 211 13.60 6.23 -4.52
CA CYS A 211 12.32 6.91 -4.30
C CYS A 211 11.22 6.35 -5.20
N ARG A 212 11.51 6.14 -6.50
CA ARG A 212 10.56 5.53 -7.45
C ARG A 212 10.13 4.14 -7.03
N ARG A 213 11.08 3.30 -6.57
CA ARG A 213 10.77 1.95 -6.06
C ARG A 213 9.88 1.98 -4.81
N LEU A 214 10.02 3.02 -3.98
CA LEU A 214 9.17 3.22 -2.80
C LEU A 214 7.84 3.93 -3.12
N GLY A 215 7.59 4.30 -4.38
CA GLY A 215 6.37 5.00 -4.78
C GLY A 215 6.35 6.50 -4.51
N TYR A 216 7.50 7.12 -4.16
CA TYR A 216 7.59 8.56 -3.92
C TYR A 216 8.04 9.30 -5.18
N PRO A 217 7.19 10.17 -5.77
CA PRO A 217 7.59 11.03 -6.87
C PRO A 217 8.71 11.99 -6.45
N VAL A 218 9.60 12.31 -7.38
CA VAL A 218 10.66 13.32 -7.17
C VAL A 218 10.34 14.57 -7.99
N ARG A 219 10.33 15.74 -7.33
CA ARG A 219 10.04 17.05 -7.92
C ARG A 219 10.99 18.10 -7.38
N GLY A 220 11.74 18.77 -8.27
CA GLY A 220 12.65 19.87 -7.89
C GLY A 220 13.68 19.48 -6.81
N GLY A 221 14.19 18.25 -6.86
CA GLY A 221 15.13 17.71 -5.88
C GLY A 221 14.51 17.18 -4.59
N TYR A 222 13.19 17.14 -4.47
CA TYR A 222 12.47 16.60 -3.31
C TYR A 222 11.74 15.31 -3.66
N ALA A 223 11.88 14.29 -2.82
CA ALA A 223 10.89 13.21 -2.73
C ALA A 223 9.62 13.75 -2.05
N THR A 224 8.45 13.44 -2.60
CA THR A 224 7.17 14.01 -2.15
C THR A 224 6.19 12.94 -1.69
N CYS A 225 5.52 13.17 -0.56
CA CYS A 225 4.38 12.39 -0.09
C CYS A 225 3.19 13.33 0.19
N ARG A 226 2.05 13.10 -0.47
CA ARG A 226 0.85 13.94 -0.37
C ARG A 226 -0.20 13.25 0.48
N VAL A 227 -0.56 13.87 1.60
CA VAL A 227 -1.53 13.35 2.55
C VAL A 227 -2.69 14.35 2.65
N TRP A 228 -3.91 13.84 2.58
CA TRP A 228 -5.12 14.63 2.82
C TRP A 228 -5.58 14.32 4.24
N GLU A 229 -5.57 15.33 5.10
CA GLU A 229 -5.87 15.17 6.52
C GLU A 229 -6.56 16.45 7.02
N ASN A 230 -7.61 16.31 7.83
CA ASN A 230 -8.39 17.44 8.36
C ASN A 230 -8.87 18.43 7.28
N ASN A 231 -9.30 17.92 6.11
CA ASN A 231 -9.70 18.71 4.94
C ASN A 231 -8.61 19.64 4.37
N ALA A 232 -7.35 19.40 4.70
CA ALA A 232 -6.21 20.09 4.14
C ALA A 232 -5.31 19.10 3.40
N LEU A 233 -4.80 19.53 2.24
CA LEU A 233 -3.73 18.82 1.55
C LEU A 233 -2.40 19.35 2.05
N ILE A 234 -1.63 18.50 2.72
CA ILE A 234 -0.25 18.79 3.09
C ILE A 234 0.68 17.84 2.32
N GLU A 235 1.78 18.40 1.81
CA GLU A 235 2.82 17.63 1.13
C GLU A 235 4.08 17.61 1.99
N ALA A 236 4.48 16.41 2.41
CA ALA A 236 5.81 16.16 2.95
C ALA A 236 6.82 16.19 1.80
N ARG A 237 7.91 16.94 1.97
CA ARG A 237 9.00 17.09 1.00
C ARG A 237 10.33 16.82 1.67
N TYR A 238 11.05 15.84 1.16
CA TYR A 238 12.36 15.48 1.66
C TYR A 238 13.41 15.70 0.58
N PHE A 239 14.38 16.58 0.85
CA PHE A 239 15.40 16.92 -0.14
C PHE A 239 16.38 15.76 -0.34
N ILE A 240 16.56 15.36 -1.60
CA ILE A 240 17.45 14.26 -1.99
C ILE A 240 18.55 14.70 -2.98
N GLY A 241 18.57 15.98 -3.38
CA GLY A 241 19.54 16.55 -4.32
C GLY A 241 18.93 17.06 -5.63
N ASP A 242 19.54 18.09 -6.21
CA ASP A 242 19.12 18.80 -7.42
C ASP A 242 20.22 18.90 -8.51
N GLU A 243 21.34 18.20 -8.29
CA GLU A 243 22.50 18.13 -9.18
C GLU A 243 22.30 17.17 -10.37
N TYR A 244 23.35 16.99 -11.20
CA TYR A 244 23.34 15.99 -12.27
C TYR A 244 23.16 14.56 -11.72
N PRO A 245 22.50 13.64 -12.47
CA PRO A 245 22.21 12.29 -11.99
C PRO A 245 23.43 11.47 -11.51
N GLU A 246 24.59 11.68 -12.12
CA GLU A 246 25.84 10.98 -11.79
C GLU A 246 26.66 11.69 -10.69
N SER A 247 26.22 12.87 -10.23
CA SER A 247 26.89 13.62 -9.18
C SER A 247 26.60 13.00 -7.80
N PRO A 248 27.59 12.98 -6.88
CA PRO A 248 27.35 12.73 -5.48
C PRO A 248 26.31 13.70 -4.92
N THR A 249 25.51 13.22 -3.95
CA THR A 249 24.47 14.04 -3.33
C THR A 249 24.31 13.74 -1.85
N TRP A 250 23.71 14.71 -1.13
CA TRP A 250 23.43 14.65 0.29
C TRP A 250 21.97 15.00 0.52
N THR A 251 21.31 14.21 1.36
CA THR A 251 19.94 14.52 1.77
C THR A 251 19.88 15.78 2.63
N GLY A 252 18.77 16.50 2.53
CA GLY A 252 18.50 17.70 3.33
C GLY A 252 17.43 17.46 4.39
N GLY A 253 16.76 18.53 4.80
CA GLY A 253 15.64 18.44 5.74
C GLY A 253 14.35 17.91 5.10
N LEU A 254 13.51 17.29 5.93
CA LEU A 254 12.10 17.03 5.65
C LEU A 254 11.28 18.26 6.06
N VAL A 255 10.50 18.81 5.15
CA VAL A 255 9.56 19.91 5.41
C VAL A 255 8.14 19.49 5.02
N PHE A 256 7.16 20.17 5.60
CA PHE A 256 5.74 19.97 5.28
C PHE A 256 5.20 21.27 4.72
N VAL A 257 4.61 21.22 3.52
CA VAL A 257 4.11 22.41 2.84
C VAL A 257 2.62 22.32 2.59
N ASP A 258 1.95 23.46 2.66
CA ASP A 258 0.55 23.61 2.30
C ASP A 258 0.36 23.86 0.79
N GLU A 259 -0.89 24.07 0.38
CA GLU A 259 -1.22 24.41 -1.01
C GLU A 259 -0.54 25.72 -1.49
N SER A 260 -0.27 26.64 -0.57
CA SER A 260 0.46 27.90 -0.81
C SER A 260 1.98 27.72 -0.91
N GLN A 261 2.46 26.47 -0.89
CA GLN A 261 3.88 26.12 -0.97
C GLN A 261 4.72 26.64 0.21
N GLN A 262 4.09 26.96 1.34
CA GLN A 262 4.78 27.50 2.51
C GLN A 262 5.08 26.38 3.52
N PRO A 263 6.31 26.30 4.06
CA PRO A 263 6.62 25.41 5.17
C PRO A 263 5.74 25.71 6.39
N GLN A 264 5.14 24.67 6.94
CA GLN A 264 4.27 24.75 8.12
C GLN A 264 5.02 24.30 9.37
N LYS A 265 4.55 24.75 10.55
CA LYS A 265 5.06 24.27 11.83
C LYS A 265 4.59 22.84 12.10
N ILE A 266 5.43 22.01 12.72
CA ILE A 266 5.09 20.61 13.01
C ILE A 266 3.82 20.48 13.86
N ASN A 267 3.58 21.38 14.82
CA ASN A 267 2.35 21.39 15.63
C ASN A 267 1.05 21.65 14.84
N SER A 268 1.13 22.11 13.60
CA SER A 268 0.00 22.29 12.69
C SER A 268 -0.18 21.12 11.71
N ILE A 269 0.74 20.16 11.72
CA ILE A 269 0.71 18.97 10.88
C ILE A 269 -0.05 17.86 11.61
N GLY A 270 -1.00 17.24 10.90
CA GLY A 270 -1.75 16.11 11.46
C GLY A 270 -0.88 14.85 11.60
N PRO A 271 -1.26 13.93 12.50
CA PRO A 271 -0.46 12.75 12.83
C PRO A 271 -0.19 11.84 11.63
N VAL A 272 -1.15 11.66 10.71
CA VAL A 272 -0.98 10.83 9.52
C VAL A 272 0.09 11.44 8.61
N THR A 273 -0.04 12.73 8.33
CA THR A 273 0.90 13.48 7.47
C THR A 273 2.31 13.43 8.03
N PHE A 274 2.46 13.70 9.33
CA PHE A 274 3.77 13.66 9.99
C PHE A 274 4.39 12.27 9.91
N SER A 275 3.62 11.24 10.28
CA SER A 275 4.08 9.85 10.28
C SER A 275 4.57 9.40 8.91
N GLU A 276 3.80 9.68 7.86
CA GLU A 276 4.14 9.28 6.50
C GLU A 276 5.31 10.08 5.90
N GLY A 277 5.44 11.35 6.26
CA GLY A 277 6.61 12.15 5.89
C GLY A 277 7.90 11.62 6.51
N VAL A 278 7.87 11.27 7.81
CA VAL A 278 9.01 10.69 8.52
C VAL A 278 9.32 9.29 7.99
N ARG A 279 8.30 8.46 7.73
CA ARG A 279 8.49 7.13 7.13
C ARG A 279 9.21 7.23 5.78
N MET A 280 8.74 8.12 4.90
CA MET A 280 9.39 8.40 3.61
C MET A 280 10.86 8.80 3.79
N ALA A 281 11.14 9.79 4.64
CA ALA A 281 12.50 10.29 4.85
C ALA A 281 13.43 9.20 5.41
N SER A 282 12.94 8.43 6.39
CA SER A 282 13.65 7.32 7.03
C SER A 282 14.00 6.21 6.03
N GLU A 283 13.04 5.75 5.22
CA GLU A 283 13.25 4.68 4.24
C GLU A 283 14.27 5.08 3.17
N ILE A 284 14.18 6.31 2.67
CA ILE A 284 15.14 6.84 1.71
C ILE A 284 16.53 6.94 2.37
N TYR A 285 16.62 7.56 3.55
CA TYR A 285 17.87 7.76 4.27
C TYR A 285 18.57 6.43 4.64
N ALA A 286 17.81 5.36 4.87
CA ALA A 286 18.36 4.03 5.16
C ALA A 286 19.19 3.43 4.00
N LYS A 287 19.08 3.96 2.77
CA LYS A 287 19.91 3.54 1.62
C LYS A 287 21.11 4.42 1.34
N ARG A 288 21.37 5.42 2.17
CA ARG A 288 22.62 6.18 2.11
C ARG A 288 23.82 5.24 2.25
N LYS A 289 24.98 5.68 1.76
CA LYS A 289 26.25 5.04 2.06
C LYS A 289 26.52 5.15 3.56
N VAL A 290 26.81 4.02 4.18
CA VAL A 290 27.31 3.94 5.55
C VAL A 290 28.79 3.65 5.44
N ASP A 291 29.64 4.56 5.91
CA ASP A 291 31.06 4.28 5.99
C ASP A 291 31.29 3.17 7.02
N ALA A 292 32.13 2.19 6.70
CA ALA A 292 32.50 1.15 7.65
C ALA A 292 33.24 1.82 8.82
N THR A 293 32.62 1.84 9.99
CA THR A 293 33.30 2.23 11.23
C THR A 293 34.40 1.22 11.54
N GLU A 294 35.55 1.69 12.03
CA GLU A 294 36.77 0.92 12.32
C GLU A 294 36.63 -0.21 13.38
N ASP A 295 35.42 -0.56 13.83
CA ASP A 295 35.18 -1.61 14.83
C ASP A 295 35.05 -3.04 14.25
N ASP A 296 35.27 -3.22 12.94
CA ASP A 296 35.29 -4.52 12.24
C ASP A 296 36.70 -4.88 11.68
N GLN A 297 37.77 -4.56 12.42
CA GLN A 297 39.13 -5.10 12.18
C GLN A 297 39.73 -5.80 13.40
#